data_AF-A0AAE1F3I9-F1
#
_entry.id   AF-A0AAE1F3I9-F1
#
_cell.length_a   1.000
_cell.length_b   1.000
_cell.length_c   1.000
_cell.angle_alpha   90.00
_cell.angle_beta   90.00
_cell.angle_gamma   90.00
#
_symmetry.space_group_name_H-M   'P 1'
#
loop_
_entity.id
_entity.type
_entity.pdbx_description
1 polymer ?
#
loop_
_entity_poly.entity_id
_entity_poly.type
_entity_poly.pdbx_seq_one_letter_code
_entity_poly.pdbx_strand_id
1 'polypeptide(L)'
;MSDLYDGRKCCQCKKEEHKCVNCKCARQNRKCINCRKGDGCQNPLGRDQGRERKDEEQEDSQESQGESQHDRRQDEVRVPDTPPQPPQLDPNVVENERGIFTWKGLTGEAITRWVSNTYLKIVGWSAHNLFEPPKCAATTKIAKEMVILLNQYIQDTPFAPHALKIFFMLPKLFFQRTHNRTKTSENVKAVTRRVDLWLTNKLDELLEEARAIQKRPTRLPLNQKNENKARNFADRMRQGKVASALRALNEEELLQAVCCHSPGILSFS
;
A
#
# COMPACT_ATOMS: atom_id res chain seq x y z
N MET A 1 19.83 34.74 17.87
CA MET A 1 20.55 34.11 16.75
C MET A 1 19.61 34.10 15.56
N SER A 2 19.75 35.12 14.73
CA SER A 2 18.82 35.48 13.67
C SER A 2 19.47 35.13 12.34
N ASP A 3 19.08 34.01 11.73
CA ASP A 3 19.54 33.68 10.38
C ASP A 3 18.69 34.44 9.37
N LEU A 4 19.35 35.41 8.74
CA LEU A 4 18.90 36.22 7.62
C LEU A 4 18.27 35.36 6.51
N TYR A 5 17.05 35.74 6.10
CA TYR A 5 16.42 35.31 4.87
C TYR A 5 17.21 35.85 3.68
N ASP A 6 18.32 35.20 3.39
CA ASP A 6 19.07 35.44 2.18
C ASP A 6 18.27 34.86 1.01
N GLY A 7 17.98 35.67 -0.01
CA GLY A 7 17.23 35.31 -1.22
C GLY A 7 17.92 34.26 -2.11
N ARG A 8 18.75 33.39 -1.52
CA ARG A 8 19.51 32.34 -2.19
C ARG A 8 18.57 31.19 -2.55
N LYS A 9 18.52 30.89 -3.85
CA LYS A 9 17.88 29.69 -4.41
C LYS A 9 18.41 28.44 -3.68
N CYS A 10 17.52 27.60 -3.13
CA CYS A 10 17.88 26.43 -2.29
C CYS A 10 18.80 25.43 -3.00
N CYS A 11 18.78 25.39 -4.33
CA CYS A 11 19.60 24.48 -5.14
C CYS A 11 20.09 25.13 -6.44
N GLN A 12 21.40 25.12 -6.66
CA GLN A 12 22.03 25.46 -7.96
C GLN A 12 22.07 24.23 -8.87
N CYS A 13 20.93 23.57 -9.11
CA CYS A 13 20.86 22.51 -10.11
C CYS A 13 21.06 23.16 -11.49
N LYS A 14 22.30 23.10 -12.01
CA LYS A 14 22.74 23.81 -13.22
C LYS A 14 22.59 23.00 -14.52
N LYS A 15 22.07 21.77 -14.48
CA LYS A 15 21.86 20.94 -15.69
C LYS A 15 20.41 20.51 -15.83
N GLU A 16 19.96 20.42 -17.07
CA GLU A 16 18.62 19.98 -17.50
C GLU A 16 18.21 18.60 -16.95
N GLU A 17 19.17 17.80 -16.46
CA GLU A 17 18.94 16.42 -16.00
C GLU A 17 18.88 16.24 -14.47
N HIS A 18 19.16 17.28 -13.67
CA HIS A 18 19.22 17.11 -12.20
C HIS A 18 17.86 17.24 -11.52
N LYS A 19 17.21 16.09 -11.32
CA LYS A 19 16.00 15.91 -10.50
C LYS A 19 16.29 16.23 -9.03
N CYS A 20 15.38 16.94 -8.35
CA CYS A 20 15.51 17.36 -6.93
C CYS A 20 15.49 16.22 -5.89
N VAL A 21 15.67 14.96 -6.29
CA VAL A 21 15.65 13.78 -5.41
C VAL A 21 16.88 13.74 -4.49
N ASN A 22 18.02 14.27 -4.95
CA ASN A 22 19.29 14.24 -4.22
C ASN A 22 19.81 15.63 -3.82
N CYS A 23 18.96 16.66 -3.85
CA CYS A 23 19.41 18.02 -3.49
C CYS A 23 19.61 18.16 -1.97
N LYS A 24 20.32 19.22 -1.56
CA LYS A 24 20.56 19.54 -0.14
C LYS A 24 19.24 19.67 0.64
N CYS A 25 18.21 20.26 0.03
CA CYS A 25 16.89 20.43 0.63
C CYS A 25 16.25 19.06 0.93
N ALA A 26 16.30 18.10 0.00
CA ALA A 26 15.80 16.73 0.22
C ALA A 26 16.60 15.96 1.28
N ARG A 27 17.94 16.06 1.26
CA ARG A 27 18.81 15.43 2.29
C ARG A 27 18.56 15.97 3.70
N GLN A 28 18.13 17.22 3.80
CA GLN A 28 17.80 17.87 5.07
C GLN A 28 16.31 17.77 5.42
N ASN A 29 15.53 16.98 4.67
CA ASN A 29 14.09 16.80 4.86
C ASN A 29 13.31 18.14 4.86
N ARG A 30 13.64 19.04 3.93
CA ARG A 30 12.97 20.36 3.75
C ARG A 30 12.43 20.53 2.33
N LYS A 31 11.37 21.33 2.18
CA LYS A 31 10.79 21.71 0.88
C LYS A 31 11.77 22.55 0.05
N CYS A 32 11.70 22.45 -1.27
CA CYS A 32 12.49 23.33 -2.15
C CYS A 32 11.82 24.71 -2.25
N ILE A 33 12.55 25.77 -1.91
CA ILE A 33 12.12 27.17 -2.07
C ILE A 33 12.77 27.74 -3.34
N ASN A 34 11.96 28.38 -4.19
CA ASN A 34 12.41 29.06 -5.42
C ASN A 34 13.22 28.20 -6.41
N CYS A 35 12.88 26.91 -6.53
CA CYS A 35 13.42 26.03 -7.57
C CYS A 35 13.04 26.54 -8.97
N ARG A 36 14.00 26.55 -9.92
CA ARG A 36 13.83 27.13 -11.27
C ARG A 36 12.60 26.53 -11.96
N LYS A 37 11.76 27.38 -12.59
CA LYS A 37 10.62 26.97 -13.41
C LYS A 37 11.17 26.31 -14.69
N GLY A 38 10.93 25.01 -14.82
CA GLY A 38 11.35 24.16 -15.95
C GLY A 38 11.42 22.70 -15.48
N ASP A 39 10.34 21.95 -15.76
CA ASP A 39 10.18 20.49 -15.68
C ASP A 39 10.21 19.75 -14.32
N GLY A 40 9.72 20.43 -13.27
CA GLY A 40 9.11 19.74 -12.13
C GLY A 40 10.08 19.39 -10.99
N CYS A 41 9.91 20.08 -9.87
CA CYS A 41 10.55 19.69 -8.61
C CYS A 41 10.16 18.26 -8.24
N GLN A 42 11.13 17.36 -8.16
CA GLN A 42 10.94 15.97 -7.72
C GLN A 42 11.31 15.75 -6.24
N ASN A 43 11.32 16.82 -5.44
CA ASN A 43 11.47 16.67 -3.99
C ASN A 43 10.18 15.99 -3.45
N PRO A 44 10.27 14.88 -2.71
CA PRO A 44 9.10 14.20 -2.15
C PRO A 44 8.25 15.10 -1.23
N LEU A 45 8.85 16.16 -0.66
CA LEU A 45 8.14 17.14 0.19
C LEU A 45 7.47 18.27 -0.60
N GLY A 46 7.68 18.34 -1.92
CA GLY A 46 7.09 19.36 -2.80
C GLY A 46 7.86 20.68 -2.87
N ARG A 47 7.26 21.65 -3.58
CA ARG A 47 7.79 23.02 -3.78
C ARG A 47 6.99 24.00 -2.93
N ASP A 48 7.68 24.92 -2.27
CA ASP A 48 7.04 26.10 -1.69
C ASP A 48 7.12 27.25 -2.71
N GLN A 49 5.96 27.75 -3.14
CA GLN A 49 5.88 28.95 -3.97
C GLN A 49 5.62 30.10 -3.01
N GLY A 50 6.68 30.85 -2.67
CA GLY A 50 6.53 32.08 -1.91
C GLY A 50 5.45 32.93 -2.55
N ARG A 51 4.43 33.27 -1.76
CA ARG A 51 3.25 34.03 -2.19
C ARG A 51 3.71 35.42 -2.60
N GLU A 52 3.87 35.65 -3.90
CA GLU A 52 4.06 37.00 -4.46
C GLU A 52 2.77 37.78 -4.22
N ARG A 53 2.83 38.81 -3.36
CA ARG A 53 1.79 39.83 -3.27
C ARG A 53 1.78 40.56 -4.60
N LYS A 54 0.63 40.52 -5.31
CA LYS A 54 0.34 41.45 -6.39
C LYS A 54 -0.18 42.72 -5.74
N ASP A 55 0.53 43.81 -5.99
CA ASP A 55 0.04 45.16 -5.77
C ASP A 55 -0.94 45.49 -6.92
N GLU A 56 -2.20 45.79 -6.57
CA GLU A 56 -3.19 46.41 -7.45
C GLU A 56 -3.63 47.71 -6.78
N GLU A 57 -3.32 48.83 -7.43
CA GLU A 57 -3.83 50.18 -7.18
C GLU A 57 -5.27 50.29 -7.70
N GLN A 58 -6.21 50.85 -6.91
CA GLN A 58 -6.97 52.05 -7.28
C GLN A 58 -7.95 52.52 -6.17
N GLU A 59 -7.89 53.85 -5.94
CA GLU A 59 -8.96 54.82 -5.63
C GLU A 59 -9.76 54.80 -4.31
N ASP A 60 -9.37 55.77 -3.48
CA ASP A 60 -10.14 56.95 -3.04
C ASP A 60 -11.18 56.88 -1.90
N SER A 61 -11.04 57.89 -1.03
CA SER A 61 -12.00 58.45 -0.08
C SER A 61 -12.17 57.89 1.35
N GLN A 62 -11.91 58.81 2.29
CA GLN A 62 -12.53 59.03 3.61
C GLN A 62 -11.94 58.36 4.88
N GLU A 63 -11.10 59.15 5.56
CA GLU A 63 -11.28 59.67 6.93
C GLU A 63 -11.97 58.77 7.97
N SER A 64 -11.21 58.28 8.96
CA SER A 64 -11.52 58.44 10.40
C SER A 64 -10.48 57.73 11.28
N GLN A 65 -10.20 58.40 12.39
CA GLN A 65 -9.38 57.93 13.51
C GLN A 65 -10.05 56.77 14.25
N GLY A 66 -9.26 55.82 14.75
CA GLY A 66 -9.74 54.76 15.63
C GLY A 66 -8.61 53.94 16.22
N GLU A 67 -8.14 54.33 17.40
CA GLU A 67 -7.46 53.43 18.33
C GLU A 67 -8.33 52.19 18.57
N SER A 68 -7.75 50.99 18.43
CA SER A 68 -8.17 49.86 19.28
C SER A 68 -7.15 48.73 19.25
N GLN A 69 -6.80 48.29 20.45
CA GLN A 69 -6.05 47.09 20.77
C GLN A 69 -6.81 45.86 20.25
N HIS A 70 -6.14 44.96 19.52
CA HIS A 70 -6.65 43.60 19.35
C HIS A 70 -5.51 42.58 19.31
N ASP A 71 -5.26 42.03 20.50
CA ASP A 71 -5.27 40.61 20.81
C ASP A 71 -4.61 39.63 19.82
N ARG A 72 -3.46 39.10 20.24
CA ARG A 72 -2.76 37.97 19.62
C ARG A 72 -3.61 36.71 19.73
N ARG A 73 -4.36 36.38 18.68
CA ARG A 73 -4.88 35.02 18.47
C ARG A 73 -3.70 34.07 18.26
N GLN A 74 -3.41 33.28 19.29
CA GLN A 74 -2.75 32.00 19.15
C GLN A 74 -3.79 31.05 18.55
N ASP A 75 -3.60 30.64 17.29
CA ASP A 75 -4.30 29.48 16.76
C ASP A 75 -3.70 28.22 17.41
N GLU A 76 -4.19 27.95 18.61
CA GLU A 76 -4.07 26.67 19.28
C GLU A 76 -4.80 25.65 18.40
N VAL A 77 -4.05 24.69 17.85
CA VAL A 77 -4.62 23.54 17.14
C VAL A 77 -5.42 22.76 18.19
N ARG A 78 -6.72 23.04 18.28
CA ARG A 78 -7.67 22.22 19.03
C ARG A 78 -7.59 20.80 18.47
N VAL A 79 -6.92 19.93 19.21
CA VAL A 79 -7.16 18.50 19.14
C VAL A 79 -8.66 18.34 19.39
N PRO A 80 -9.42 17.70 18.48
CA PRO A 80 -10.83 17.44 18.76
C PRO A 80 -10.92 16.63 20.05
N ASP A 81 -11.49 17.23 21.10
CA ASP A 81 -11.83 16.61 22.41
C ASP A 81 -12.90 15.52 22.28
N THR A 82 -13.12 14.98 21.08
CA THR A 82 -14.04 13.87 20.90
C THR A 82 -13.33 12.62 21.41
N PRO A 83 -13.82 11.97 22.49
CA PRO A 83 -13.31 10.68 22.89
C PRO A 83 -13.32 9.77 21.66
N PRO A 84 -12.26 8.97 21.40
CA PRO A 84 -12.28 8.02 20.31
C PRO A 84 -13.56 7.19 20.45
N GLN A 85 -14.45 7.32 19.46
CA GLN A 85 -15.69 6.57 19.46
C GLN A 85 -15.35 5.09 19.65
N PRO A 86 -16.05 4.37 20.54
CA PRO A 86 -15.82 2.94 20.71
C PRO A 86 -15.89 2.27 19.34
N PRO A 87 -14.95 1.35 19.02
CA PRO A 87 -14.94 0.70 17.73
C PRO A 87 -16.30 0.04 17.50
N GLN A 88 -17.00 0.46 16.45
CA GLN A 88 -18.31 -0.09 16.16
C GLN A 88 -18.15 -1.58 15.85
N LEU A 89 -18.92 -2.41 16.56
CA LEU A 89 -19.02 -3.85 16.32
C LEU A 89 -19.49 -4.08 14.87
N ASP A 90 -19.09 -5.21 14.28
CA ASP A 90 -19.46 -5.55 12.90
C ASP A 90 -20.99 -5.63 12.78
N PRO A 91 -21.65 -4.86 11.91
CA PRO A 91 -23.09 -5.00 11.69
C PRO A 91 -23.48 -6.36 11.12
N ASN A 92 -22.53 -7.13 10.59
CA ASN A 92 -22.75 -8.50 10.13
C ASN A 92 -22.68 -9.54 11.26
N VAL A 93 -22.35 -9.12 12.48
CA VAL A 93 -22.31 -9.96 13.67
C VAL A 93 -23.55 -9.64 14.50
N VAL A 94 -24.54 -10.53 14.44
CA VAL A 94 -25.77 -10.40 15.22
C VAL A 94 -25.92 -11.64 16.09
N GLU A 95 -25.99 -11.40 17.40
CA GLU A 95 -26.43 -12.38 18.38
C GLU A 95 -27.95 -12.30 18.48
N ASN A 96 -28.65 -13.40 18.19
CA ASN A 96 -30.11 -13.42 18.30
C ASN A 96 -30.57 -13.68 19.75
N GLU A 97 -31.87 -13.53 20.02
CA GLU A 97 -32.49 -13.76 21.33
C GLU A 97 -32.27 -15.18 21.92
N ARG A 98 -31.77 -16.12 21.11
CA ARG A 98 -31.43 -17.48 21.51
C ARG A 98 -29.92 -17.68 21.72
N GLY A 99 -29.12 -16.62 21.70
CA GLY A 99 -27.66 -16.68 21.73
C GLY A 99 -27.03 -17.29 20.48
N ILE A 100 -27.79 -17.40 19.37
CA ILE A 100 -27.29 -17.97 18.12
C ILE A 100 -26.61 -16.86 17.33
N PHE A 101 -25.30 -16.99 17.23
CA PHE A 101 -24.40 -16.12 16.48
C PHE A 101 -24.54 -16.32 14.96
N THR A 102 -24.72 -15.21 14.23
CA THR A 102 -24.76 -15.18 12.75
C THR A 102 -23.63 -14.33 12.17
N TRP A 103 -23.02 -14.79 11.08
CA TRP A 103 -22.02 -14.04 10.31
C TRP A 103 -22.16 -14.32 8.83
N LYS A 104 -22.42 -13.28 8.02
CA LYS A 104 -22.57 -13.38 6.55
C LYS A 104 -23.59 -14.46 6.12
N GLY A 105 -24.67 -14.63 6.89
CA GLY A 105 -25.71 -15.64 6.66
C GLY A 105 -25.39 -17.06 7.14
N LEU A 106 -24.19 -17.29 7.68
CA LEU A 106 -23.81 -18.55 8.33
C LEU A 106 -24.16 -18.48 9.83
N THR A 107 -24.38 -19.64 10.45
CA THR A 107 -24.67 -19.77 11.90
C THR A 107 -23.64 -20.67 12.59
N GLY A 108 -23.33 -20.39 13.85
CA GLY A 108 -22.59 -21.25 14.80
C GLY A 108 -21.56 -22.22 14.19
N GLU A 109 -21.94 -23.50 14.08
CA GLU A 109 -21.05 -24.57 13.58
C GLU A 109 -20.68 -24.38 12.09
N ALA A 110 -21.59 -23.85 11.27
CA ALA A 110 -21.32 -23.60 9.85
C ALA A 110 -20.21 -22.56 9.66
N ILE A 111 -20.18 -21.51 10.51
CA ILE A 111 -19.11 -20.51 10.54
C ILE A 111 -17.79 -21.17 10.91
N THR A 112 -17.79 -21.95 12.00
CA THR A 112 -16.60 -22.65 12.49
C THR A 112 -16.00 -23.57 11.42
N ARG A 113 -16.86 -24.34 10.76
CA ARG A 113 -16.49 -25.26 9.69
C ARG A 113 -15.94 -24.50 8.48
N TRP A 114 -16.65 -23.47 8.00
CA TRP A 114 -16.23 -22.70 6.84
C TRP A 114 -14.90 -21.98 7.09
N VAL A 115 -14.80 -21.25 8.20
CA VAL A 115 -13.59 -20.47 8.55
C VAL A 115 -12.39 -21.38 8.75
N SER A 116 -12.53 -22.47 9.51
CA SER A 116 -11.40 -23.37 9.79
C SER A 116 -10.94 -24.11 8.53
N ASN A 117 -11.86 -24.64 7.73
CA ASN A 117 -11.51 -25.31 6.48
C ASN A 117 -10.87 -24.36 5.47
N THR A 118 -11.37 -23.12 5.39
CA THR A 118 -10.84 -22.12 4.47
C THR A 118 -9.46 -21.64 4.94
N TYR A 119 -9.29 -21.38 6.23
CA TYR A 119 -8.03 -20.94 6.80
C TYR A 119 -6.91 -21.96 6.58
N LEU A 120 -7.16 -23.25 6.87
CA LEU A 120 -6.18 -24.32 6.65
C LEU A 120 -5.76 -24.45 5.18
N LYS A 121 -6.68 -24.21 4.24
CA LYS A 121 -6.36 -24.20 2.81
C LYS A 121 -5.51 -22.99 2.44
N ILE A 122 -5.90 -21.81 2.92
CA ILE A 122 -5.34 -20.52 2.51
C ILE A 122 -3.95 -20.27 3.11
N VAL A 123 -3.69 -20.69 4.35
CA VAL A 123 -2.41 -20.43 5.03
C VAL A 123 -1.22 -21.02 4.27
N GLY A 124 -1.40 -22.19 3.64
CA GLY A 124 -0.38 -22.84 2.82
C GLY A 124 -0.21 -22.28 1.40
N TRP A 125 -1.06 -21.34 0.97
CA TRP A 125 -0.96 -20.77 -0.37
C TRP A 125 0.28 -19.89 -0.51
N SER A 126 0.84 -19.84 -1.71
CA SER A 126 2.02 -19.03 -1.93
C SER A 126 1.72 -17.53 -1.88
N ALA A 127 2.61 -16.77 -1.23
CA ALA A 127 2.54 -15.31 -1.16
C ALA A 127 3.06 -14.62 -2.44
N HIS A 128 3.77 -15.32 -3.33
CA HIS A 128 4.41 -14.68 -4.51
C HIS A 128 3.40 -14.04 -5.48
N ASN A 129 2.13 -14.46 -5.41
CA ASN A 129 1.09 -13.99 -6.31
C ASN A 129 0.28 -12.81 -5.74
N LEU A 130 0.71 -12.24 -4.61
CA LEU A 130 0.05 -11.06 -4.05
C LEU A 130 0.55 -9.77 -4.72
N PHE A 131 -0.34 -8.80 -4.88
CA PHE A 131 0.00 -7.44 -5.27
C PHE A 131 -0.23 -6.47 -4.11
N GLU A 132 0.45 -5.33 -4.16
CA GLU A 132 0.25 -4.25 -3.20
C GLU A 132 -1.17 -3.68 -3.31
N PRO A 133 -1.90 -3.51 -2.20
CA PRO A 133 -3.27 -3.01 -2.23
C PRO A 133 -3.38 -1.68 -2.99
N PRO A 134 -4.17 -1.61 -4.08
CA PRO A 134 -4.30 -0.38 -4.85
C PRO A 134 -5.07 0.67 -4.05
N LYS A 135 -4.75 1.94 -4.28
CA LYS A 135 -5.47 3.06 -3.67
C LYS A 135 -6.82 3.25 -4.36
N CYS A 136 -7.84 2.54 -3.90
CA CYS A 136 -9.21 2.64 -4.41
C CYS A 136 -10.25 2.38 -3.31
N ALA A 137 -11.49 2.76 -3.58
CA ALA A 137 -12.60 2.60 -2.63
C ALA A 137 -12.80 1.15 -2.17
N ALA A 138 -12.59 0.17 -3.05
CA ALA A 138 -12.72 -1.24 -2.71
C ALA A 138 -11.67 -1.70 -1.68
N THR A 139 -10.42 -1.27 -1.83
CA THR A 139 -9.36 -1.52 -0.84
C THR A 139 -9.69 -0.90 0.51
N THR A 140 -10.24 0.32 0.51
CA THR A 140 -10.69 0.97 1.76
C THR A 140 -11.79 0.17 2.46
N LYS A 141 -12.71 -0.44 1.72
CA LYS A 141 -13.72 -1.35 2.31
C LYS A 141 -13.07 -2.55 2.98
N ILE A 142 -12.13 -3.22 2.32
CA ILE A 142 -11.39 -4.36 2.91
C ILE A 142 -10.61 -3.92 4.15
N ALA A 143 -9.95 -2.77 4.12
CA ALA A 143 -9.23 -2.26 5.28
C ALA A 143 -10.16 -2.03 6.47
N LYS A 144 -11.38 -1.51 6.25
CA LYS A 144 -12.40 -1.39 7.29
C LYS A 144 -12.81 -2.75 7.85
N GLU A 145 -13.07 -3.74 6.99
CA GLU A 145 -13.37 -5.11 7.42
C GLU A 145 -12.24 -5.72 8.26
N MET A 146 -10.98 -5.52 7.86
CA MET A 146 -9.83 -5.96 8.64
C MET A 146 -9.77 -5.32 10.03
N VAL A 147 -10.05 -4.01 10.12
CA VAL A 147 -10.10 -3.29 11.41
C VAL A 147 -11.25 -3.83 12.27
N ILE A 148 -12.43 -4.05 11.69
CA ILE A 148 -13.58 -4.62 12.38
C ILE A 148 -13.23 -6.00 12.97
N LEU A 149 -12.66 -6.89 12.17
CA LEU A 149 -12.25 -8.23 12.61
C LEU A 149 -11.20 -8.18 13.72
N LEU A 150 -10.24 -7.26 13.60
CA LEU A 150 -9.23 -7.08 14.64
C LEU A 150 -9.87 -6.57 15.94
N ASN A 151 -10.84 -5.67 15.87
CA ASN A 151 -11.57 -5.20 17.05
C ASN A 151 -12.41 -6.31 17.69
N GLN A 152 -13.06 -7.17 16.90
CA GLN A 152 -13.77 -8.35 17.42
C GLN A 152 -12.83 -9.25 18.22
N TYR A 153 -11.60 -9.43 17.75
CA TYR A 153 -10.57 -10.17 18.47
C TYR A 153 -10.09 -9.45 19.75
N ILE A 154 -9.80 -8.15 19.66
CA ILE A 154 -9.32 -7.34 20.80
C ILE A 154 -10.36 -7.27 21.92
N GLN A 155 -11.64 -7.17 21.57
CA GLN A 155 -12.75 -7.09 22.52
C GLN A 155 -13.17 -8.46 23.06
N ASP A 156 -12.47 -9.54 22.69
CA ASP A 156 -12.76 -10.92 23.10
C ASP A 156 -14.23 -11.31 22.89
N THR A 157 -14.80 -10.91 21.75
CA THR A 157 -16.19 -11.25 21.43
C THR A 157 -16.32 -12.76 21.18
N PRO A 158 -17.53 -13.33 21.21
CA PRO A 158 -17.74 -14.74 20.83
C PRO A 158 -17.23 -15.09 19.42
N PHE A 159 -17.02 -14.09 18.56
CA PHE A 159 -16.45 -14.24 17.22
C PHE A 159 -14.93 -14.18 17.15
N ALA A 160 -14.24 -13.79 18.23
CA ALA A 160 -12.79 -13.60 18.26
C ALA A 160 -11.98 -14.77 17.65
N PRO A 161 -12.29 -16.06 17.95
CA PRO A 161 -11.54 -17.19 17.37
C PRO A 161 -11.63 -17.29 15.85
N HIS A 162 -12.73 -16.82 15.27
CA HIS A 162 -12.97 -16.80 13.83
C HIS A 162 -12.45 -15.51 13.20
N ALA A 163 -12.62 -14.38 13.88
CA ALA A 163 -12.27 -13.07 13.40
C ALA A 163 -10.79 -12.98 13.03
N LEU A 164 -9.90 -13.50 13.89
CA LEU A 164 -8.46 -13.50 13.62
C LEU A 164 -8.09 -14.41 12.44
N LYS A 165 -8.72 -15.59 12.31
CA LYS A 165 -8.52 -16.46 11.13
C LYS A 165 -8.94 -15.76 9.85
N ILE A 166 -10.09 -15.08 9.86
CA ILE A 166 -10.59 -14.33 8.70
C ILE A 166 -9.63 -13.20 8.35
N PHE A 167 -9.17 -12.43 9.34
CA PHE A 167 -8.21 -11.36 9.16
C PHE A 167 -6.98 -11.81 8.35
N PHE A 168 -6.40 -12.96 8.71
CA PHE A 168 -5.25 -13.51 7.99
C PHE A 168 -5.59 -14.07 6.59
N MET A 169 -6.83 -14.47 6.35
CA MET A 169 -7.29 -14.91 5.02
C MET A 169 -7.49 -13.75 4.04
N LEU A 170 -7.92 -12.57 4.52
CA LEU A 170 -8.34 -11.46 3.65
C LEU A 170 -7.27 -11.08 2.61
N PRO A 171 -5.97 -10.89 2.93
CA PRO A 171 -5.00 -10.53 1.91
C PRO A 171 -4.92 -11.53 0.75
N LYS A 172 -5.03 -12.83 1.07
CA LYS A 172 -5.01 -13.91 0.08
C LYS A 172 -6.35 -14.09 -0.62
N LEU A 173 -7.46 -13.60 -0.10
CA LEU A 173 -8.72 -13.60 -0.84
C LEU A 173 -8.78 -12.43 -1.84
N PHE A 174 -8.30 -11.25 -1.44
CA PHE A 174 -8.53 -10.02 -2.20
C PHE A 174 -7.37 -9.58 -3.08
N PHE A 175 -6.11 -9.82 -2.71
CA PHE A 175 -4.96 -9.19 -3.35
C PHE A 175 -4.13 -10.15 -4.23
N GLN A 176 -4.75 -11.22 -4.75
CA GLN A 176 -4.07 -12.12 -5.69
C GLN A 176 -4.07 -11.59 -7.13
N ARG A 177 -2.91 -11.56 -7.79
CA ARG A 177 -2.79 -11.25 -9.22
C ARG A 177 -3.44 -12.35 -10.03
N THR A 178 -4.29 -11.97 -10.98
CA THR A 178 -4.94 -12.92 -11.90
C THR A 178 -3.95 -13.51 -12.93
N HIS A 179 -2.84 -12.81 -13.18
CA HIS A 179 -1.71 -13.25 -14.00
C HIS A 179 -0.42 -12.43 -13.71
N ASN A 180 0.72 -12.86 -14.24
CA ASN A 180 2.04 -12.28 -13.90
C ASN A 180 2.22 -10.81 -14.30
N ARG A 181 1.54 -10.37 -15.37
CA ARG A 181 1.70 -9.02 -15.95
C ARG A 181 0.46 -8.13 -15.76
N THR A 182 -0.21 -8.25 -14.61
CA THR A 182 -1.42 -7.45 -14.31
C THR A 182 -1.09 -5.97 -14.20
N LYS A 183 -1.88 -5.13 -14.90
CA LYS A 183 -1.84 -3.67 -14.73
C LYS A 183 -2.58 -3.27 -13.46
N THR A 184 -2.25 -2.10 -12.91
CA THR A 184 -2.93 -1.56 -11.71
C THR A 184 -4.44 -1.43 -11.92
N SER A 185 -4.90 -1.02 -13.11
CA SER A 185 -6.32 -0.92 -13.43
C SER A 185 -7.04 -2.27 -13.42
N GLU A 186 -6.38 -3.35 -13.85
CA GLU A 186 -6.91 -4.72 -13.79
C GLU A 186 -6.98 -5.21 -12.35
N ASN A 187 -5.95 -4.93 -11.55
CA ASN A 187 -5.94 -5.22 -10.12
C ASN A 187 -7.10 -4.52 -9.41
N VAL A 188 -7.34 -3.23 -9.70
CA VAL A 188 -8.49 -2.49 -9.15
C VAL A 188 -9.81 -3.16 -9.51
N LYS A 189 -10.01 -3.53 -10.80
CA LYS A 189 -11.22 -4.25 -11.23
C LYS A 189 -11.40 -5.58 -10.50
N ALA A 190 -10.31 -6.34 -10.32
CA ALA A 190 -10.34 -7.60 -9.60
C ALA A 190 -10.70 -7.42 -8.12
N VAL A 191 -10.08 -6.46 -7.42
CA VAL A 191 -10.41 -6.16 -6.01
C VAL A 191 -11.87 -5.73 -5.88
N THR A 192 -12.34 -4.81 -6.72
CA THR A 192 -13.74 -4.35 -6.68
C THR A 192 -14.72 -5.52 -6.79
N ARG A 193 -14.55 -6.37 -7.81
CA ARG A 193 -15.43 -7.54 -8.00
C ARG A 193 -15.39 -8.51 -6.81
N ARG A 194 -14.21 -8.75 -6.22
CA ARG A 194 -14.07 -9.61 -5.04
C ARG A 194 -14.75 -9.01 -3.80
N VAL A 195 -14.67 -7.69 -3.64
CA VAL A 195 -15.40 -6.97 -2.57
C VAL A 195 -16.91 -7.10 -2.77
N ASP A 196 -17.40 -7.04 -4.01
CA ASP A 196 -18.82 -7.24 -4.27
C ASP A 196 -19.26 -8.67 -3.89
N LEU A 197 -18.47 -9.71 -4.20
CA LEU A 197 -18.74 -11.09 -3.74
C LEU A 197 -18.76 -11.20 -2.20
N TRP A 198 -17.86 -10.51 -1.52
CA TRP A 198 -17.80 -10.47 -0.06
C TRP A 198 -19.01 -9.78 0.58
N LEU A 199 -19.42 -8.65 0.01
CA LEU A 199 -20.55 -7.87 0.52
C LEU A 199 -21.89 -8.56 0.24
N THR A 200 -21.98 -9.35 -0.84
CA THR A 200 -23.18 -10.11 -1.21
C THR A 200 -23.22 -11.53 -0.63
N ASN A 201 -22.35 -11.85 0.33
CA ASN A 201 -22.26 -13.16 1.00
C ASN A 201 -21.98 -14.34 0.04
N LYS A 202 -21.39 -14.09 -1.13
CA LYS A 202 -20.97 -15.11 -2.10
C LYS A 202 -19.58 -15.66 -1.79
N LEU A 203 -19.42 -16.17 -0.57
CA LEU A 203 -18.11 -16.57 -0.02
C LEU A 203 -17.48 -17.73 -0.79
N ASP A 204 -18.28 -18.68 -1.27
CA ASP A 204 -17.79 -19.83 -2.03
C ASP A 204 -17.31 -19.44 -3.43
N GLU A 205 -18.00 -18.51 -4.11
CA GLU A 205 -17.55 -17.95 -5.40
C GLU A 205 -16.20 -17.22 -5.24
N LEU A 206 -16.07 -16.42 -4.18
CA LEU A 206 -14.83 -15.72 -3.85
C LEU A 206 -13.68 -16.70 -3.59
N LEU A 207 -13.95 -17.75 -2.82
CA LEU A 207 -12.96 -18.76 -2.48
C LEU A 207 -12.54 -19.59 -3.71
N GLU A 208 -13.48 -19.94 -4.58
CA GLU A 208 -13.17 -20.70 -5.80
C GLU A 208 -12.35 -19.86 -6.78
N GLU A 209 -12.65 -18.57 -6.94
CA GLU A 209 -11.77 -17.68 -7.70
C GLU A 209 -10.35 -17.67 -7.12
N ALA A 210 -10.24 -17.49 -5.81
CA ALA A 210 -8.96 -17.43 -5.12
C ALA A 210 -8.15 -18.73 -5.30
N ARG A 211 -8.83 -19.90 -5.28
CA ARG A 211 -8.22 -21.21 -5.59
C ARG A 211 -7.78 -21.33 -7.04
N ALA A 212 -8.64 -20.91 -7.98
CA ALA A 212 -8.35 -20.99 -9.41
C ALA A 212 -7.10 -20.19 -9.77
N ILE A 213 -6.88 -19.07 -9.10
CA ILE A 213 -5.67 -18.25 -9.25
C ILE A 213 -4.44 -18.97 -8.67
N GLN A 214 -4.53 -19.53 -7.46
CA GLN A 214 -3.41 -20.26 -6.84
C GLN A 214 -2.98 -21.50 -7.62
N LYS A 215 -3.93 -22.20 -8.25
CA LYS A 215 -3.65 -23.38 -9.09
C LYS A 215 -2.88 -23.02 -10.35
N ARG A 216 -2.89 -21.75 -10.80
CA ARG A 216 -2.19 -21.35 -12.02
C ARG A 216 -0.68 -21.37 -11.77
N PRO A 217 0.10 -22.14 -12.54
CA PRO A 217 1.55 -22.14 -12.40
C PRO A 217 2.10 -20.76 -12.76
N THR A 218 2.46 -20.01 -11.73
CA THR A 218 3.01 -18.64 -11.87
C THR A 218 4.47 -18.67 -12.33
N ARG A 219 5.12 -19.84 -12.24
CA ARG A 219 6.51 -20.10 -12.61
C ARG A 219 6.56 -21.12 -13.74
N LEU A 220 7.32 -20.81 -14.79
CA LEU A 220 7.78 -21.81 -15.74
C LEU A 220 8.57 -22.88 -14.97
N PRO A 221 8.47 -24.17 -15.35
CA PRO A 221 9.34 -25.22 -14.84
C PRO A 221 10.80 -24.77 -14.90
N LEU A 222 11.62 -25.18 -13.92
CA LEU A 222 13.04 -24.81 -13.85
C LEU A 222 13.76 -25.10 -15.19
N ASN A 223 13.44 -26.23 -15.80
CA ASN A 223 13.96 -26.63 -17.11
C ASN A 223 13.63 -25.61 -18.21
N GLN A 224 12.40 -25.11 -18.24
CA GLN A 224 11.97 -24.12 -19.22
C GLN A 224 12.58 -22.73 -18.95
N LYS A 225 12.93 -22.40 -17.70
CA LYS A 225 13.73 -21.20 -17.41
C LYS A 225 15.16 -21.34 -17.94
N ASN A 226 15.79 -22.49 -17.74
CA ASN A 226 17.16 -22.75 -18.19
C ASN A 226 17.25 -22.77 -19.73
N GLU A 227 16.27 -23.38 -20.39
CA GLU A 227 16.18 -23.40 -21.85
C GLU A 227 16.00 -21.99 -22.44
N ASN A 228 15.16 -21.16 -21.82
CA ASN A 228 15.00 -19.76 -22.23
C ASN A 228 16.27 -18.92 -22.00
N LYS A 229 17.05 -19.20 -20.93
CA LYS A 229 18.36 -18.57 -20.71
C LYS A 229 19.36 -18.98 -21.79
N ALA A 230 19.47 -20.27 -22.09
CA ALA A 230 20.34 -20.79 -23.14
C ALA A 230 20.00 -20.18 -24.51
N ARG A 231 18.70 -20.07 -24.83
CA ARG A 231 18.24 -19.40 -26.05
C ARG A 231 18.60 -17.91 -26.09
N ASN A 232 18.34 -17.17 -25.01
CA ASN A 232 18.71 -15.76 -24.90
C ASN A 232 20.23 -15.53 -25.00
N PHE A 233 21.03 -16.42 -24.42
CA PHE A 233 22.48 -16.41 -24.56
C PHE A 233 22.89 -16.61 -26.02
N ALA A 234 22.39 -17.67 -26.66
CA ALA A 234 22.66 -17.98 -28.06
C ALA A 234 22.26 -16.83 -29.00
N ASP A 235 21.10 -16.20 -28.77
CA ASP A 235 20.64 -15.04 -29.55
C ASP A 235 21.58 -13.84 -29.39
N ARG A 236 22.05 -13.56 -28.17
CA ARG A 236 23.03 -12.47 -27.94
C ARG A 236 24.39 -12.77 -28.57
N MET A 237 24.82 -14.03 -28.56
CA MET A 237 26.05 -14.47 -29.24
C MET A 237 25.93 -14.30 -30.76
N ARG A 238 24.81 -14.72 -31.38
CA ARG A 238 24.55 -14.51 -32.82
C ARG A 238 24.52 -13.04 -33.22
N GLN A 239 24.05 -12.16 -32.33
CA GLN A 239 24.04 -10.71 -32.53
C GLN A 239 25.42 -10.05 -32.27
N GLY A 240 26.46 -10.81 -31.93
CA GLY A 240 27.79 -10.27 -31.60
C GLY A 240 27.86 -9.55 -30.24
N LYS A 241 26.82 -9.65 -29.40
CA LYS A 241 26.73 -8.97 -28.09
C LYS A 241 27.37 -9.81 -26.98
N VAL A 242 28.63 -10.21 -27.16
CA VAL A 242 29.32 -11.19 -26.31
C VAL A 242 29.39 -10.76 -24.84
N ALA A 243 29.80 -9.52 -24.56
CA ALA A 243 29.86 -9.00 -23.19
C ALA A 243 28.49 -9.04 -22.48
N SER A 244 27.42 -8.82 -23.23
CA SER A 244 26.06 -8.89 -22.69
C SER A 244 25.56 -10.32 -22.51
N ALA A 245 26.00 -11.26 -23.35
CA ALA A 245 25.69 -12.68 -23.23
C ALA A 245 26.33 -13.26 -21.96
N LEU A 246 27.61 -12.93 -21.71
CA LEU A 246 28.34 -13.37 -20.51
C LEU A 246 27.72 -12.82 -19.22
N ARG A 247 27.32 -11.53 -19.20
CA ARG A 247 26.60 -10.95 -18.05
C ARG A 247 25.29 -11.69 -17.71
N ALA A 248 24.58 -12.19 -18.73
CA ALA A 248 23.34 -12.93 -18.54
C ALA A 248 23.55 -14.34 -17.93
N LEU A 249 24.77 -14.87 -17.97
CA LEU A 249 25.16 -16.10 -17.27
C LEU A 249 25.58 -15.81 -15.82
N ASN A 250 26.32 -14.72 -15.59
CA ASN A 250 26.84 -14.36 -14.26
C ASN A 250 25.76 -13.90 -13.25
N GLU A 251 24.55 -13.54 -13.68
CA GLU A 251 23.43 -13.24 -12.77
C GLU A 251 23.00 -14.47 -11.92
N GLU A 252 23.43 -15.68 -12.30
CA GLU A 252 23.13 -16.92 -11.57
C GLU A 252 23.94 -17.05 -10.26
N GLU A 253 25.18 -16.54 -10.22
CA GLU A 253 26.01 -16.53 -9.01
C GLU A 253 25.46 -15.59 -7.93
N LEU A 254 24.83 -14.48 -8.33
CA LEU A 254 24.22 -13.52 -7.42
C LEU A 254 22.91 -14.04 -6.78
N LEU A 255 22.11 -14.81 -7.52
CA LEU A 255 20.87 -15.39 -6.98
C LEU A 255 21.13 -16.59 -6.06
N GLN A 256 22.20 -17.35 -6.32
CA GLN A 256 22.62 -18.44 -5.43
C GLN A 256 23.29 -17.89 -4.16
N ALA A 257 24.05 -16.80 -4.25
CA ALA A 257 24.62 -16.12 -3.08
C ALA A 257 23.57 -15.49 -2.15
N VAL A 258 22.47 -14.95 -2.70
CA VAL A 258 21.37 -14.33 -1.93
C VAL A 258 20.42 -15.38 -1.32
N CYS A 259 20.28 -16.56 -1.93
CA CYS A 259 19.41 -17.62 -1.40
C CYS A 259 20.12 -18.63 -0.48
N CYS A 260 21.45 -18.64 -0.40
CA CYS A 260 22.21 -19.62 0.40
C CYS A 260 22.88 -19.05 1.68
N HIS A 261 22.65 -17.78 2.05
CA HIS A 261 23.09 -17.21 3.34
C HIS A 261 21.91 -16.97 4.29
N SER A 262 21.26 -18.04 4.73
CA SER A 262 20.70 -18.10 6.09
C SER A 262 21.56 -19.07 6.89
N PRO A 263 22.41 -18.62 7.82
CA PRO A 263 23.05 -19.52 8.76
C PRO A 263 21.95 -20.03 9.71
N GLY A 264 21.58 -21.29 9.55
CA GLY A 264 20.94 -22.04 10.61
C GLY A 264 21.94 -22.33 11.71
N ILE A 265 21.56 -22.04 12.95
CA ILE A 265 21.96 -22.60 14.26
C ILE A 265 21.07 -21.79 15.23
N LEU A 266 20.08 -22.37 15.90
CA LEU A 266 20.26 -23.09 17.16
C LEU A 266 19.17 -24.17 17.32
N SER A 267 19.62 -25.41 17.44
CA SER A 267 18.93 -26.47 18.17
C SER A 267 19.04 -26.18 19.67
N PHE A 268 17.92 -26.14 20.38
CA PHE A 268 17.91 -26.30 21.84
C PHE A 268 17.49 -27.74 22.15
N SER A 269 18.39 -28.44 22.84
CA SER A 269 18.08 -29.61 23.66
C SER A 269 17.40 -29.18 24.95
#